data_AF-A0A1I1IJZ2-F1
#
_entry.id   AF-A0A1I1IJZ2-F1
#
_cell.length_a   1.000
_cell.length_b   1.000
_cell.length_c   1.000
_cell.angle_alpha   90.00
_cell.angle_beta   90.00
_cell.angle_gamma   90.00
#
_symmetry.space_group_name_H-M   'P 1'
#
loop_
_entity.id
_entity.type
_entity.pdbx_description
1 polymer ?
#
loop_
_entity_poly.entity_id
_entity_poly.type
_entity_poly.pdbx_seq_one_letter_code
_entity_poly.pdbx_strand_id
1 'polypeptide(L)' 'MAQATKIGSVSHIHGARMSAQVVIDVGGIGARPVAVSVSELDFMRDEDGEVHALTSWTKDQLKAMPEQIDP' A
#
# COMPACT_ATOMS: atom_id res chain seq x y z
N MET A 1 -16.69 -14.59 -1.21
CA MET A 1 -15.82 -14.48 -0.02
C MET A 1 -14.43 -14.10 -0.52
N ALA A 2 -14.07 -12.82 -0.54
CA ALA A 2 -12.70 -12.41 -0.87
C ALA A 2 -11.87 -12.52 0.42
N GLN A 3 -10.90 -13.44 0.45
CA GLN A 3 -9.97 -13.58 1.58
C GLN A 3 -8.97 -12.41 1.50
N ALA A 4 -9.21 -11.35 2.26
CA ALA A 4 -8.22 -10.28 2.40
C ALA A 4 -6.95 -10.86 3.04
N THR A 5 -5.86 -10.88 2.28
CA THR A 5 -4.56 -11.38 2.75
C THR A 5 -3.66 -10.19 3.01
N LYS A 6 -2.96 -10.18 4.14
CA LYS A 6 -1.97 -9.13 4.42
C LYS A 6 -0.81 -9.24 3.42
N ILE A 7 -0.68 -8.23 2.57
CA ILE A 7 0.34 -8.17 1.52
C ILE A 7 1.61 -7.45 2.00
N GLY A 8 1.45 -6.44 2.86
CA GLY A 8 2.52 -5.57 3.34
C GLY A 8 2.04 -4.60 4.41
N SER A 9 2.80 -3.53 4.61
CA SER A 9 2.47 -2.42 5.52
C SER A 9 2.63 -1.09 4.79
N VAL A 10 1.82 -0.09 5.16
CA VAL A 10 1.99 1.28 4.69
C VAL A 10 3.10 1.95 5.49
N SER A 11 4.09 2.51 4.80
CA SER A 11 5.26 3.12 5.43
C SER A 11 5.08 4.62 5.61
N HIS A 12 4.70 5.33 4.54
CA HIS A 12 4.45 6.77 4.55
C HIS A 12 3.54 7.19 3.39
N ILE A 13 2.88 8.34 3.54
CA ILE A 13 2.07 8.98 2.50
C ILE A 13 2.72 10.29 2.08
N HIS A 14 3.09 10.41 0.81
CA HIS A 14 3.70 11.61 0.23
C HIS A 14 2.70 12.37 -0.64
N GLY A 15 2.92 13.67 -0.82
CA GLY A 15 2.05 14.52 -1.65
C GLY A 15 0.78 14.99 -0.93
N ALA A 16 -0.16 15.55 -1.68
CA ALA A 16 -1.38 16.12 -1.11
C ALA A 16 -2.57 16.00 -2.07
N ARG A 17 -3.78 15.84 -1.50
CA ARG A 17 -5.03 15.77 -2.27
C ARG A 17 -4.96 14.67 -3.33
N MET A 18 -5.20 15.00 -4.59
CA MET A 18 -5.26 14.05 -5.71
C MET A 18 -3.90 13.54 -6.19
N SER A 19 -2.80 14.15 -5.75
CA SER A 19 -1.44 13.69 -6.07
C SER A 19 -0.80 12.90 -4.93
N ALA A 20 -1.57 12.57 -3.87
CA ALA A 20 -1.04 11.81 -2.77
C ALA A 20 -0.70 10.38 -3.21
N GLN A 21 0.50 9.95 -2.85
CA GLN A 21 1.03 8.61 -3.09
C GLN A 21 1.29 7.93 -1.76
N VAL A 22 1.04 6.63 -1.72
CA VAL A 22 1.19 5.80 -0.54
C VAL A 22 2.31 4.83 -0.83
N VAL A 23 3.34 4.85 0.00
CA VAL A 23 4.44 3.91 -0.10
C VAL A 23 4.07 2.67 0.71
N ILE A 24 4.06 1.53 0.04
CA ILE A 24 3.74 0.23 0.61
C ILE A 24 4.99 -0.63 0.58
N ASP A 25 5.40 -1.15 1.73
CA ASP A 25 6.45 -2.15 1.84
C ASP A 25 5.86 -3.54 1.57
N VAL A 26 6.11 -4.06 0.37
CA VAL A 26 5.53 -5.32 -0.10
C VAL A 26 6.48 -6.47 0.24
N GLY A 27 6.16 -7.25 1.27
CA GLY A 27 6.95 -8.41 1.66
C GLY A 27 7.24 -8.52 3.16
N GLY A 28 8.43 -9.01 3.49
CA GLY A 28 8.93 -9.24 4.84
C GLY A 28 10.39 -8.76 4.94
N ILE A 29 11.32 -9.60 5.39
CA ILE A 29 12.76 -9.28 5.35
C ILE A 29 13.19 -9.15 3.87
N GLY A 30 13.51 -7.94 3.42
CA GLY A 30 13.73 -7.59 2.01
C GLY A 30 12.49 -7.01 1.31
N ALA A 31 11.59 -6.37 2.07
CA ALA A 31 10.45 -5.65 1.51
C ALA A 31 10.90 -4.63 0.46
N ARG A 32 10.13 -4.55 -0.62
CA ARG A 32 10.34 -3.56 -1.67
C ARG A 32 9.32 -2.43 -1.47
N PRO A 33 9.77 -1.18 -1.30
CA PRO A 33 8.88 -0.04 -1.21
C PRO A 33 8.30 0.22 -2.59
N VAL A 34 6.98 0.30 -2.69
CA VAL A 34 6.26 0.56 -3.93
C VAL A 34 5.33 1.75 -3.70
N ALA A 35 5.43 2.77 -4.55
CA ALA A 35 4.53 3.91 -4.51
C ALA A 35 3.27 3.62 -5.33
N VAL A 36 2.11 3.70 -4.69
CA VAL A 36 0.81 3.60 -5.35
C VAL A 36 0.01 4.88 -5.14
N SER A 37 -0.88 5.21 -6.06
CA SER A 37 -1.77 6.37 -5.88
C SER A 37 -2.73 6.11 -4.74
N VAL A 38 -3.00 7.13 -3.90
CA VAL A 38 -4.00 7.02 -2.82
C VAL A 38 -5.38 6.65 -3.37
N SER A 39 -5.70 7.05 -4.59
CA SER A 39 -6.99 6.76 -5.25
C SER A 39 -7.18 5.29 -5.61
N GLU A 40 -6.10 4.51 -5.65
CA GLU A 40 -6.12 3.06 -5.93
C GLU A 40 -6.22 2.22 -4.65
N LEU A 41 -6.33 2.89 -3.51
CA LEU A 41 -6.44 2.29 -2.19
C LEU A 41 -7.73 2.71 -1.52
N ASP A 42 -8.45 1.72 -1.00
CA ASP A 42 -9.60 1.94 -0.14
C ASP A 42 -9.15 1.92 1.32
N PHE A 43 -9.30 3.04 2.02
CA PHE A 43 -8.95 3.15 3.43
C PHE A 43 -10.16 2.85 4.29
N MET A 44 -10.02 1.86 5.16
CA MET A 44 -11.03 1.48 6.13
C MET A 44 -10.44 1.58 7.52
N ARG A 45 -11.19 2.18 8.45
CA ARG A 45 -10.85 2.14 9.86
C ARG A 45 -11.72 1.09 10.54
N ASP A 46 -11.10 0.21 11.32
CA ASP A 46 -11.83 -0.78 12.10
C ASP A 46 -12.31 -0.22 13.46
N GLU A 47 -12.91 -1.08 14.27
CA GLU A 47 -13.47 -0.72 15.58
C GLU A 47 -12.39 -0.39 16.63
N ASP A 48 -11.16 -0.89 16.46
CA ASP A 48 -10.01 -0.58 17.34
C ASP A 48 -9.38 0.78 16.98
N GLY A 49 -9.72 1.31 15.82
CA GLY A 49 -9.18 2.54 15.28
C GLY A 49 -7.97 2.34 14.38
N GLU A 50 -7.59 1.09 14.09
CA GLU A 50 -6.55 0.77 13.12
C GLU A 50 -7.03 1.07 11.70
N VAL A 51 -6.14 1.65 10.89
CA VAL A 51 -6.42 1.99 9.50
C VAL A 51 -5.82 0.92 8.59
N HIS A 52 -6.70 0.28 7.82
CA HIS A 52 -6.36 -0.73 6.82
C HIS A 52 -6.50 -0.12 5.43
N ALA A 53 -5.53 -0.39 4.55
CA ALA A 53 -5.61 -0.08 3.13
C ALA A 53 -5.92 -1.35 2.36
N LEU A 54 -7.04 -1.36 1.64
CA LEU A 54 -7.41 -2.43 0.72
C LEU A 54 -7.05 -2.02 -0.70
N THR A 55 -6.62 -3.00 -1.48
CA THR A 55 -6.34 -2.81 -2.88
C THR A 55 -6.77 -4.03 -3.68
N SER A 56 -7.12 -3.81 -4.94
CA SER A 56 -7.42 -4.89 -5.89
C SER A 56 -6.15 -5.55 -6.43
N TRP A 57 -4.98 -4.95 -6.20
CA TRP A 57 -3.69 -5.51 -6.60
C TRP A 57 -3.32 -6.74 -5.77
N THR A 58 -2.71 -7.73 -6.41
CA THR A 58 -2.10 -8.87 -5.72
C THR A 58 -0.68 -8.53 -5.29
N LYS A 59 -0.14 -9.30 -4.34
CA LYS A 59 1.25 -9.16 -3.88
C LYS A 59 2.26 -9.18 -5.02
N ASP A 60 2.10 -10.08 -5.98
CA ASP A 60 3.01 -10.21 -7.12
C ASP A 60 2.90 -9.04 -8.10
N GLN A 61 1.70 -8.48 -8.29
CA GLN A 61 1.50 -7.29 -9.10
C GLN A 61 2.20 -6.08 -8.49
N LEU A 62 2.08 -5.89 -7.18
CA LEU A 62 2.79 -4.81 -6.49
C LEU A 62 4.32 -5.00 -6.57
N LYS A 63 4.83 -6.23 -6.45
CA LYS A 63 6.27 -6.52 -6.63
C LYS A 63 6.80 -6.25 -8.03
N ALA A 64 5.93 -6.26 -9.04
CA ALA A 64 6.28 -5.97 -10.43
C ALA A 64 6.26 -4.47 -10.76
N MET A 65 5.70 -3.64 -9.87
CA MET A 65 5.73 -2.19 -10.00
C MET A 65 7.15 -1.65 -9.78
N PRO A 66 7.47 -0.46 -10.33
CA PRO A 66 8.74 0.19 -10.08
C PRO A 66 8.94 0.42 -8.58
N GLU A 67 10.13 0.06 -8.10
CA GLU A 67 10.54 0.31 -6.72
C GLU A 67 10.60 1.82 -6.48
N GLN A 68 9.98 2.28 -5.40
CA GLN A 68 10.07 3.67 -4.98
C GLN A 68 11.49 3.93 -4.47
N ILE A 69 12.21 4.80 -5.15
CA ILE A 69 13.51 5.32 -4.71
C ILE A 69 13.23 6.72 -4.15
N ASP A 70 13.17 6.82 -2.82
CA ASP A 70 13.15 8.11 -2.15
C ASP A 70 14.51 8.80 -2.39
N PRO A 71 14.56 10.03 -2.94
CA PRO A 71 15.81 10.75 -3.20
C PRO A 71 16.46 11.32 -1.94
#